data_AF-A0A1E7R178-F1
#
_entry.id   AF-A0A1E7R178-F1
#
_cell.length_a   1.000
_cell.length_b   1.000
_cell.length_c   1.000
_cell.angle_alpha   90.00
_cell.angle_beta   90.00
_cell.angle_gamma   90.00
#
_symmetry.space_group_name_H-M   'P 1'
#
loop_
_entity.id
_entity.type
_entity.pdbx_description
1 polymer ?
#
loop_
_entity_poly.entity_id
_entity_poly.type
_entity_poly.pdbx_seq_one_letter_code
_entity_poly.pdbx_strand_id
1 'polypeptide(L)'
;MNNKGFTLIEIMVVIAIIGILAAIAIPAYQTYLVRTRISQAINFLDACKAEYTEYFSSNGQIPSSISNLPACVIDNNTGVQYIQKVTNSSAQGRINAYLKSDVVPGFIYDSNDAIISLSLTKNDGKSLFTNVSDVENYDFNGSYQWACYIQTSNTSDRTNLLRYMPSTCRHYVSSNVVQ
;
A
#
# COMPACT_ATOMS: atom_id res chain seq x y z
N MET A 1 1.06 30.08 -53.43
CA MET A 1 1.14 29.21 -52.24
C MET A 1 -0.14 29.44 -51.44
N ASN A 2 -1.17 28.61 -51.63
CA ASN A 2 -2.44 28.76 -50.91
C ASN A 2 -2.31 28.15 -49.51
N ASN A 3 -1.96 28.98 -48.54
CA ASN A 3 -2.08 28.62 -47.13
C ASN A 3 -3.57 28.54 -46.77
N LYS A 4 -4.13 27.33 -46.80
CA LYS A 4 -5.43 27.04 -46.18
C LYS A 4 -5.24 27.19 -44.67
N GLY A 5 -5.60 28.36 -44.13
CA GLY A 5 -5.63 28.60 -42.69
C GLY A 5 -6.79 27.84 -42.05
N PHE A 6 -6.56 27.28 -40.85
CA PHE A 6 -7.63 26.75 -40.01
C PHE A 6 -8.62 27.84 -39.63
N THR A 7 -9.90 27.52 -39.63
CA THR A 7 -10.94 28.47 -39.25
C THR A 7 -11.04 28.58 -37.72
N LEU A 8 -11.38 29.77 -37.22
CA LEU A 8 -11.58 30.02 -35.79
C LEU A 8 -12.71 29.13 -35.23
N ILE A 9 -13.72 28.83 -36.07
CA ILE A 9 -14.83 27.96 -35.70
C ILE A 9 -14.42 26.49 -35.58
N GLU A 10 -13.50 25.99 -36.42
CA GLU A 10 -12.94 24.64 -36.28
C GLU A 10 -12.21 24.49 -34.95
N ILE A 11 -11.40 25.49 -34.58
CA ILE A 11 -10.65 25.46 -33.33
C ILE A 11 -11.59 25.52 -32.11
N MET A 12 -12.69 26.30 -32.17
CA MET A 12 -13.66 26.37 -31.07
C MET A 12 -14.40 25.05 -30.82
N VAL A 13 -14.84 24.36 -31.88
CA VAL A 13 -15.53 23.07 -31.74
C VAL A 13 -14.57 22.00 -31.21
N VAL A 14 -13.32 21.99 -31.67
CA VAL A 14 -12.30 21.05 -31.20
C VAL A 14 -12.02 21.26 -29.71
N ILE A 15 -11.85 22.50 -29.26
CA ILE A 15 -11.62 22.80 -27.84
C ILE A 15 -12.83 22.38 -26.99
N ALA A 16 -14.05 22.57 -27.48
CA ALA A 16 -15.26 22.15 -26.75
C ALA A 16 -15.29 20.63 -26.55
N ILE A 17 -14.97 19.84 -27.58
CA ILE A 17 -14.93 18.37 -27.47
C ILE A 17 -13.79 17.92 -26.55
N ILE A 18 -12.59 18.50 -26.68
CA ILE A 18 -11.45 18.20 -25.81
C ILE A 18 -11.79 18.53 -24.34
N GLY A 19 -12.49 19.63 -24.09
CA GLY A 19 -12.92 20.02 -22.75
C GLY A 19 -13.82 18.98 -22.08
N ILE A 20 -14.80 18.44 -22.81
CA ILE A 20 -15.70 17.38 -22.30
C ILE A 20 -14.91 16.09 -22.01
N LEU A 21 -14.05 15.68 -22.95
CA LEU A 21 -13.24 14.47 -22.78
C LEU A 21 -12.28 14.59 -21.59
N ALA A 22 -11.62 15.75 -21.44
CA ALA A 22 -10.69 16.01 -20.36
C ALA A 22 -11.36 15.96 -18.97
N ALA A 23 -12.58 16.49 -18.85
CA ALA A 23 -13.32 16.50 -17.58
C ALA A 23 -13.59 15.08 -17.03
N ILE A 24 -13.79 14.09 -17.91
CA ILE A 24 -14.00 12.69 -17.54
C ILE A 24 -12.66 11.94 -17.41
N ALA A 25 -11.73 12.19 -18.33
CA ALA A 25 -10.48 11.45 -18.44
C ALA A 25 -9.51 11.75 -17.29
N ILE A 26 -9.39 13.02 -16.86
CA ILE A 26 -8.44 13.44 -15.81
C ILE A 26 -8.68 12.70 -14.48
N PRO A 27 -9.89 12.71 -13.87
CA PRO A 27 -10.10 12.05 -12.58
C PRO A 27 -9.98 10.52 -12.67
N ALA A 28 -10.35 9.93 -13.82
CA ALA A 28 -10.18 8.50 -14.05
C ALA A 28 -8.69 8.13 -14.15
N TYR A 29 -7.90 8.90 -14.89
CA TYR A 29 -6.46 8.70 -15.03
C TYR A 29 -5.71 8.87 -13.70
N GLN A 30 -6.08 9.88 -12.90
CA GLN A 30 -5.54 10.05 -11.55
C GLN A 30 -5.80 8.83 -10.67
N THR A 31 -7.02 8.28 -10.69
CA THR A 31 -7.36 7.06 -9.94
C THR A 31 -6.50 5.87 -10.38
N TYR A 32 -6.28 5.72 -11.69
CA TYR A 32 -5.42 4.68 -12.24
C TYR A 32 -3.97 4.83 -11.75
N LEU A 33 -3.40 6.03 -11.84
CA LEU A 33 -2.05 6.31 -11.36
C LEU A 33 -1.88 5.95 -9.88
N VAL A 34 -2.82 6.37 -9.02
CA VAL A 34 -2.75 6.06 -7.58
C VAL A 34 -2.78 4.55 -7.33
N ARG A 35 -3.67 3.82 -8.00
CA ARG A 35 -3.72 2.34 -7.92
C ARG A 35 -2.41 1.70 -8.35
N THR A 36 -1.80 2.19 -9.43
CA THR A 36 -0.50 1.70 -9.91
C THR A 36 0.61 1.97 -8.90
N ARG A 37 0.64 3.14 -8.27
CA ARG A 37 1.62 3.50 -7.22
C ARG A 37 1.48 2.60 -6.00
N ILE A 38 0.25 2.38 -5.53
CA ILE A 38 -0.05 1.47 -4.41
C ILE A 38 0.34 0.04 -4.76
N SER A 39 0.01 -0.44 -5.97
CA SER A 39 0.41 -1.78 -6.40
C SER A 39 1.93 -1.94 -6.41
N GLN A 40 2.69 -0.93 -6.85
CA GLN A 40 4.15 -0.98 -6.79
C GLN A 40 4.68 -1.01 -5.36
N ALA A 41 4.06 -0.24 -4.45
CA ALA A 41 4.40 -0.33 -3.02
C ALA A 41 4.13 -1.73 -2.45
N ILE A 42 2.99 -2.34 -2.77
CA ILE A 42 2.66 -3.70 -2.33
C ILE A 42 3.63 -4.73 -2.90
N ASN A 43 3.99 -4.61 -4.19
CA ASN A 43 4.95 -5.52 -4.82
C ASN A 43 6.32 -5.47 -4.13
N PHE A 44 6.78 -4.29 -3.70
CA PHE A 44 7.98 -4.17 -2.88
C PHE A 44 7.81 -4.91 -1.55
N LEU A 45 6.66 -4.73 -0.90
CA LEU A 45 6.36 -5.39 0.36
C LEU A 45 6.15 -6.91 0.24
N ASP A 46 5.95 -7.46 -0.95
CA ASP A 46 5.89 -8.91 -1.14
C ASP A 46 7.29 -9.55 -0.99
N ALA A 47 8.36 -8.87 -1.41
CA ALA A 47 9.72 -9.30 -1.12
C ALA A 47 10.00 -9.30 0.40
N CYS A 48 9.49 -8.28 1.09
CA CYS A 48 9.50 -8.23 2.56
C CYS A 48 8.82 -9.43 3.22
N LYS A 49 7.64 -9.82 2.73
CA LYS A 49 6.91 -10.98 3.30
C LYS A 49 7.73 -12.25 3.17
N ALA A 50 8.35 -12.47 2.01
CA ALA A 50 9.13 -13.67 1.75
C ALA A 50 10.31 -13.77 2.74
N GLU A 51 11.09 -12.70 2.87
CA GLU A 51 12.24 -12.65 3.79
C GLU A 51 11.79 -12.75 5.26
N TYR A 52 10.69 -12.09 5.62
CA TYR A 52 10.12 -12.20 6.96
C TYR A 52 9.73 -13.65 7.30
N THR A 53 9.06 -14.33 6.37
CA THR A 53 8.67 -15.73 6.54
C THR A 53 9.89 -16.64 6.65
N GLU A 54 10.93 -16.41 5.84
CA GLU A 54 12.19 -17.16 5.92
C GLU A 54 12.91 -16.94 7.24
N TYR A 55 13.00 -15.69 7.71
CA TYR A 55 13.58 -15.35 9.00
C TYR A 55 12.83 -16.05 10.13
N PHE A 56 11.49 -16.00 10.12
CA PHE A 56 10.67 -16.62 11.14
C PHE A 56 10.80 -18.15 11.11
N SER A 57 10.82 -18.77 9.92
CA SER A 57 11.01 -20.21 9.75
C SER A 57 12.37 -20.69 10.26
N SER A 58 13.42 -19.88 10.08
CA SER A 58 14.79 -20.23 10.49
C SER A 58 15.07 -19.99 11.97
N ASN A 59 14.53 -18.92 12.55
CA ASN A 59 14.84 -18.50 13.92
C ASN A 59 13.75 -18.84 14.94
N GLY A 60 12.54 -19.18 14.49
CA GLY A 60 11.38 -19.38 15.37
C GLY A 60 10.91 -18.12 16.10
N GLN A 61 11.49 -16.97 15.76
CA GLN A 61 11.22 -15.68 16.37
C GLN A 61 10.95 -14.64 15.30
N ILE A 62 10.10 -13.68 15.64
CA ILE A 62 9.79 -12.57 14.74
C ILE A 62 11.00 -11.61 14.73
N PRO A 63 11.34 -11.02 13.57
CA PRO A 63 12.39 -10.01 13.49
C PRO A 63 12.20 -8.91 14.54
N SER A 64 13.22 -8.62 15.34
CA SER A 64 13.16 -7.58 16.38
C SER A 64 13.39 -6.17 15.84
N SER A 65 14.01 -6.08 14.65
CA SER A 65 14.28 -4.85 13.92
C SER A 65 14.14 -5.06 12.41
N ILE A 66 13.82 -4.00 11.68
CA ILE A 66 13.80 -4.02 10.20
C ILE A 66 15.18 -4.31 9.59
N SER A 67 16.27 -4.05 10.32
CA SER A 67 17.63 -4.36 9.85
C SER A 67 17.92 -5.86 9.73
N ASN A 68 17.10 -6.71 10.35
CA ASN A 68 17.15 -8.16 10.15
C ASN A 68 16.43 -8.61 8.87
N LEU A 69 15.79 -7.68 8.16
CA LEU A 69 15.10 -7.88 6.90
C LEU A 69 15.67 -6.96 5.81
N PRO A 70 16.91 -7.21 5.32
CA PRO A 70 17.53 -6.43 4.26
C PRO A 70 16.64 -6.09 3.06
N ALA A 71 15.77 -6.99 2.60
CA ALA A 71 14.86 -6.73 1.47
C ALA A 71 13.77 -5.69 1.81
N CYS A 72 13.52 -5.45 3.10
CA CYS A 72 12.60 -4.41 3.57
C CYS A 72 13.23 -3.05 3.83
N VAL A 73 14.55 -3.00 3.92
CA VAL A 73 15.24 -1.75 4.23
C VAL A 73 15.11 -0.83 3.02
N ILE A 74 14.56 0.37 3.26
CA ILE A 74 14.53 1.43 2.26
C ILE A 74 15.68 2.39 2.56
N ASP A 75 16.67 2.37 1.68
CA ASP A 75 17.73 3.37 1.59
C ASP A 75 17.61 4.19 0.29
N ASN A 76 18.53 5.15 0.12
CA ASN A 76 18.55 6.04 -1.05
C ASN A 76 18.86 5.31 -2.38
N ASN A 77 19.31 4.06 -2.34
CA ASN A 77 19.74 3.26 -3.50
C ASN A 77 18.73 2.17 -3.89
N THR A 78 17.78 1.81 -3.01
CA THR A 78 16.77 0.76 -3.26
C THR A 78 15.81 1.03 -4.42
N GLY A 79 15.78 2.24 -5.00
CA GLY A 79 14.91 2.58 -6.14
C GLY A 79 13.40 2.58 -5.82
N VAL A 80 13.02 2.52 -4.54
CA VAL A 80 11.62 2.44 -4.11
C VAL A 80 10.96 3.83 -4.21
N GLN A 81 9.97 3.94 -5.09
CA GLN A 81 9.42 5.26 -5.45
C GLN A 81 8.30 5.75 -4.54
N TYR A 82 7.49 4.86 -3.94
CA TYR A 82 6.23 5.27 -3.29
C TYR A 82 6.16 4.99 -1.79
N ILE A 83 7.20 4.37 -1.23
CA ILE A 83 7.31 4.13 0.21
C ILE A 83 8.39 5.07 0.75
N GLN A 84 8.09 5.72 1.87
CA GLN A 84 8.99 6.59 2.61
C GLN A 84 9.86 5.81 3.60
N LYS A 85 9.25 4.90 4.36
CA LYS A 85 9.93 4.03 5.32
C LYS A 85 9.13 2.75 5.53
N VAL A 86 9.82 1.68 5.93
CA VAL A 86 9.21 0.46 6.45
C VAL A 86 9.70 0.25 7.87
N THR A 87 8.80 -0.13 8.77
CA THR A 87 9.13 -0.52 10.13
C THR A 87 8.55 -1.89 10.44
N ASN A 88 9.10 -2.56 11.44
CA ASN A 88 8.45 -3.74 12.02
C ASN A 88 7.84 -3.37 13.38
N SER A 89 6.68 -3.95 13.71
CA SER A 89 6.11 -3.91 15.04
C SER A 89 6.53 -5.18 15.77
N SER A 90 7.52 -5.08 16.64
CA SER A 90 7.96 -6.19 17.50
C SER A 90 6.89 -6.62 18.51
N ALA A 91 5.91 -5.77 18.81
CA ALA A 91 4.80 -6.11 19.70
C ALA A 91 3.73 -6.99 19.02
N GLN A 92 3.49 -6.80 17.73
CA GLN A 92 2.36 -7.42 17.01
C GLN A 92 2.80 -8.33 15.85
N GLY A 93 4.09 -8.38 15.51
CA GLY A 93 4.61 -9.13 14.37
C GLY A 93 4.12 -8.59 13.02
N ARG A 94 4.11 -7.27 12.87
CA ARG A 94 3.59 -6.58 11.69
C ARG A 94 4.70 -5.89 10.92
N ILE A 95 4.61 -5.88 9.59
CA ILE A 95 5.42 -5.02 8.73
C ILE A 95 4.58 -3.81 8.37
N ASN A 96 5.06 -2.61 8.66
CA ASN A 96 4.34 -1.36 8.50
C ASN A 96 5.06 -0.50 7.45
N ALA A 97 4.35 -0.14 6.38
CA ALA A 97 4.87 0.70 5.31
C ALA A 97 4.19 2.06 5.34
N TYR A 98 5.02 3.09 5.29
CA TYR A 98 4.59 4.49 5.27
C TYR A 98 4.78 4.99 3.85
N LEU A 99 3.71 5.41 3.20
CA LEU A 99 3.78 5.91 1.83
C LEU A 99 4.32 7.34 1.80
N LYS A 100 4.93 7.74 0.68
CA LYS A 100 5.29 9.14 0.44
C LYS A 100 4.03 9.99 0.33
N SER A 101 4.15 11.27 0.65
CA SER A 101 3.01 12.20 0.79
C SER A 101 2.31 12.57 -0.52
N ASP A 102 2.83 12.14 -1.67
CA ASP A 102 2.30 12.44 -3.00
C ASP A 102 1.60 11.24 -3.66
N VAL A 103 1.55 10.09 -2.97
CA VAL A 103 1.02 8.84 -3.54
C VAL A 103 -0.48 8.92 -3.78
N VAL A 104 -1.24 9.45 -2.82
CA VAL A 104 -2.70 9.60 -2.83
C VAL A 104 -3.04 11.09 -2.74
N PRO A 105 -3.47 11.72 -3.84
CA PRO A 105 -3.86 13.12 -3.84
C PRO A 105 -4.99 13.41 -2.83
N GLY A 106 -4.84 14.46 -2.03
CA GLY A 106 -5.84 14.89 -1.05
C GLY A 106 -5.89 14.07 0.24
N PHE A 107 -5.00 13.07 0.40
CA PHE A 107 -4.83 12.37 1.66
C PHE A 107 -3.91 13.19 2.59
N ILE A 108 -4.28 13.26 3.87
CA ILE A 108 -3.45 13.91 4.90
C ILE A 108 -2.55 12.84 5.51
N TYR A 109 -1.25 12.94 5.28
CA TYR A 109 -0.26 11.98 5.77
C TYR A 109 0.20 12.34 7.19
N ASP A 110 -0.16 11.52 8.19
CA ASP A 110 0.49 11.54 9.49
C ASP A 110 1.78 10.70 9.46
N SER A 111 2.82 11.17 10.15
CA SER A 111 4.05 10.43 10.44
C SER A 111 3.86 9.04 11.07
N ASN A 112 2.70 8.79 11.68
CA ASN A 112 2.30 7.56 12.34
C ASN A 112 1.40 6.66 11.46
N ASP A 113 0.94 7.14 10.32
CA ASP A 113 0.03 6.39 9.44
C ASP A 113 0.82 5.39 8.58
N ALA A 114 0.89 4.15 9.08
CA ALA A 114 1.33 2.99 8.30
C ALA A 114 0.24 2.55 7.33
N ILE A 115 0.06 3.32 6.25
CA ILE A 115 -1.07 3.16 5.31
C ILE A 115 -1.20 1.73 4.79
N ILE A 116 -0.09 1.03 4.58
CA ILE A 116 -0.08 -0.38 4.21
C ILE A 116 0.65 -1.15 5.29
N SER A 117 -0.02 -2.10 5.89
CA SER A 117 0.56 -2.96 6.89
C SER A 117 0.26 -4.43 6.59
N LEU A 118 1.23 -5.29 6.89
CA LEU A 118 1.21 -6.71 6.63
C LEU A 118 1.37 -7.48 7.93
N SER A 119 0.75 -8.64 8.01
CA SER A 119 0.85 -9.52 9.16
C SER A 119 0.64 -10.95 8.73
N LEU A 120 1.32 -11.87 9.41
CA LEU A 120 0.90 -13.26 9.41
C LEU A 120 -0.51 -13.37 9.98
N THR A 121 -1.28 -14.32 9.46
CA THR A 121 -2.61 -14.68 9.95
C THR A 121 -2.58 -16.07 10.53
N LYS A 122 -3.62 -16.39 11.30
CA LYS A 122 -3.94 -17.78 11.61
C LYS A 122 -4.29 -18.55 10.32
N ASN A 123 -4.48 -19.86 10.43
CA ASN A 123 -4.80 -20.78 9.32
C ASN A 123 -6.12 -20.48 8.57
N ASP A 124 -6.87 -19.45 8.98
CA ASP A 124 -8.08 -18.97 8.32
C ASP A 124 -7.83 -17.86 7.29
N GLY A 125 -6.57 -17.39 7.17
CA GLY A 125 -6.17 -16.35 6.23
C GLY A 125 -6.70 -14.95 6.59
N LYS A 126 -7.36 -14.78 7.74
CA LYS A 126 -8.12 -13.56 8.07
C LYS A 126 -7.90 -13.07 9.50
N SER A 127 -7.76 -13.98 10.46
CA SER A 127 -7.56 -13.63 11.85
C SER A 127 -6.12 -13.19 12.07
N LEU A 128 -5.96 -11.96 12.55
CA LEU A 128 -4.66 -11.42 12.93
C LEU A 128 -4.26 -11.86 14.32
N PHE A 129 -2.95 -11.90 14.54
CA PHE A 129 -2.38 -11.94 15.87
C PHE A 129 -2.39 -10.55 16.49
N THR A 130 -2.58 -10.51 17.81
CA THR A 130 -2.57 -9.29 18.61
C THR A 130 -1.25 -9.10 19.34
N ASN A 131 -0.52 -10.19 19.60
CA ASN A 131 0.77 -10.18 20.27
C ASN A 131 1.77 -11.04 19.49
N VAL A 132 3.04 -10.66 19.54
CA VAL A 132 4.14 -11.40 18.92
C VAL A 132 4.27 -12.82 19.46
N SER A 133 4.07 -13.00 20.77
CA SER A 133 4.15 -14.33 21.39
C SER A 133 3.07 -15.29 20.88
N ASP A 134 1.91 -14.77 20.48
CA ASP A 134 0.87 -15.60 19.87
C ASP A 134 1.30 -16.05 18.46
N VAL A 135 2.07 -15.24 17.74
CA VAL A 135 2.64 -15.59 16.43
C VAL A 135 3.72 -16.66 16.60
N GLU A 136 4.66 -16.43 17.53
CA GLU A 136 5.83 -17.30 17.73
C GLU A 136 5.46 -18.69 18.26
N ASN A 137 4.38 -18.80 19.02
CA ASN A 137 3.86 -20.08 19.52
C ASN A 137 2.82 -20.73 18.59
N TYR A 138 2.49 -20.10 17.47
CA TYR A 138 1.47 -20.63 16.56
C TYR A 138 2.04 -21.71 15.65
N ASP A 139 1.34 -22.84 15.57
CA ASP A 139 1.65 -23.88 14.61
C ASP A 139 1.01 -23.57 13.24
N PHE A 140 1.84 -23.07 12.33
CA PHE A 140 1.48 -22.77 10.95
C PHE A 140 1.37 -24.01 10.07
N ASN A 141 1.70 -25.22 10.55
CA ASN A 141 1.74 -26.44 9.73
C ASN A 141 2.54 -26.28 8.41
N GLY A 142 3.59 -25.45 8.43
CA GLY A 142 4.41 -25.15 7.24
C GLY A 142 3.75 -24.24 6.19
N SER A 143 2.57 -23.68 6.45
CA SER A 143 1.85 -22.79 5.55
C SER A 143 1.67 -21.39 6.18
N TYR A 144 2.44 -20.42 5.69
CA TYR A 144 2.38 -19.04 6.18
C TYR A 144 1.38 -18.23 5.37
N GLN A 145 0.25 -17.88 5.99
CA GLN A 145 -0.75 -17.01 5.40
C GLN A 145 -0.57 -15.56 5.85
N TRP A 146 -0.84 -14.64 4.93
CA TRP A 146 -0.62 -13.21 5.11
C TRP A 146 -1.88 -12.41 4.83
N ALA A 147 -2.14 -11.43 5.69
CA ALA A 147 -3.13 -10.40 5.45
C ALA A 147 -2.46 -9.04 5.26
N CYS A 148 -3.05 -8.24 4.39
CA CYS A 148 -2.70 -6.85 4.18
C CYS A 148 -3.86 -5.98 4.66
N TYR A 149 -3.56 -4.94 5.42
CA TYR A 149 -4.54 -4.05 6.00
C TYR A 149 -4.09 -2.60 5.95
N ILE A 150 -5.07 -1.72 6.03
CA ILE A 150 -4.88 -0.28 6.07
C ILE A 150 -4.85 0.17 7.53
N GLN A 151 -3.84 0.96 7.89
CA GLN A 151 -3.75 1.64 9.19
C GLN A 151 -3.65 3.15 8.96
N THR A 152 -4.63 3.88 9.47
CA THR A 152 -4.66 5.35 9.48
C THR A 152 -5.32 5.82 10.77
N SER A 153 -4.85 6.93 11.30
CA SER A 153 -5.39 7.62 12.47
C SER A 153 -6.73 8.33 12.19
N ASN A 154 -7.05 8.62 10.91
CA ASN A 154 -8.26 9.33 10.52
C ASN A 154 -9.28 8.40 9.83
N THR A 155 -10.49 8.31 10.38
CA THR A 155 -11.55 7.44 9.86
C THR A 155 -12.12 7.87 8.50
N SER A 156 -12.17 9.18 8.21
CA SER A 156 -12.62 9.69 6.92
C SER A 156 -11.67 9.32 5.78
N ASP A 157 -10.38 9.21 6.10
CA ASP A 157 -9.34 8.89 5.12
C ASP A 157 -9.35 7.40 4.72
N ARG A 158 -9.92 6.52 5.57
CA ARG A 158 -10.06 5.08 5.29
C ARG A 158 -10.87 4.83 4.02
N THR A 159 -12.06 5.42 3.92
CA THR A 159 -12.97 5.20 2.78
C THR A 159 -12.33 5.67 1.48
N ASN A 160 -11.59 6.78 1.54
CA ASN A 160 -10.84 7.29 0.40
C ASN A 160 -9.71 6.34 -0.01
N LEU A 161 -8.93 5.81 0.93
CA LEU A 161 -7.88 4.83 0.65
C LEU A 161 -8.42 3.52 0.06
N LEU A 162 -9.54 3.02 0.57
CA LEU A 162 -10.15 1.76 0.13
C LEU A 162 -10.49 1.74 -1.37
N ARG A 163 -10.74 2.90 -1.98
CA ARG A 163 -11.00 3.03 -3.42
C ARG A 163 -9.78 2.69 -4.28
N TYR A 164 -8.58 2.89 -3.75
CA TYR A 164 -7.32 2.72 -4.47
C TYR A 164 -6.59 1.42 -4.11
N MET A 165 -6.98 0.75 -3.03
CA MET A 165 -6.38 -0.51 -2.62
C MET A 165 -6.88 -1.71 -3.46
N PRO A 166 -6.00 -2.70 -3.74
CA PRO A 166 -6.43 -3.98 -4.31
C PRO A 166 -7.30 -4.76 -3.32
N SER A 167 -8.04 -5.75 -3.81
CA SER A 167 -8.92 -6.59 -2.99
C SER A 167 -8.19 -7.27 -1.84
N THR A 168 -6.94 -7.66 -2.04
CA THR A 168 -6.08 -8.31 -1.04
C THR A 168 -5.65 -7.39 0.11
N CYS A 169 -5.72 -6.07 -0.06
CA CYS A 169 -5.35 -5.05 0.92
C CYS A 169 -6.54 -4.15 1.31
N ARG A 170 -7.77 -4.62 1.13
CA ARG A 170 -8.98 -3.84 1.45
C ARG A 170 -9.44 -3.98 2.91
N HIS A 171 -8.76 -4.80 3.70
CA HIS A 171 -9.08 -4.95 5.11
C HIS A 171 -8.54 -3.78 5.92
N TYR A 172 -9.17 -3.46 7.04
CA TYR A 172 -8.66 -2.45 7.95
C TYR A 172 -8.70 -2.95 9.40
N VAL A 173 -7.80 -2.42 10.22
CA VAL A 173 -7.79 -2.68 11.67
C VAL A 173 -8.34 -1.45 12.37
N SER A 174 -9.45 -1.56 13.11
CA SER A 174 -9.98 -0.43 13.91
C SER A 174 -9.68 -0.52 15.41
N SER A 175 -9.27 -1.68 15.91
CA SER A 175 -8.89 -1.93 17.31
C SER A 175 -8.67 -3.43 17.53
N ASN A 176 -7.56 -3.98 17.04
CA ASN A 176 -7.22 -5.42 17.10
C ASN A 176 -8.20 -6.39 16.39
N VAL A 177 -9.31 -5.90 15.84
CA VAL A 177 -10.24 -6.65 15.00
C VAL A 177 -10.08 -6.22 13.54
N VAL A 178 -9.93 -7.21 12.65
CA VAL A 178 -10.07 -7.00 11.21
C VAL A 178 -11.54 -6.95 10.87
N GLN A 179 -11.98 -5.86 10.25
CA GLN A 179 -13.33 -5.73 9.69
C GLN A 179 -13.31 -5.86 8.17
#